data_AF-A0A6G3X2L1-F1
#
_entry.id   AF-A0A6G3X2L1-F1
#
_cell.length_a   1.000
_cell.length_b   1.000
_cell.length_c   1.000
_cell.angle_alpha   90.00
_cell.angle_beta   90.00
_cell.angle_gamma   90.00
#
_symmetry.space_group_name_H-M   'P 1'
#
loop_
_entity.id
_entity.type
_entity.pdbx_description
1 polymer ?
#
loop_
_entity_poly.entity_id
_entity_poly.type
_entity_poly.pdbx_seq_one_letter_code
_entity_poly.pdbx_strand_id
1 'polypeptide(L)'
;SDKGITNLHVPSDVIVDASMPAMIRTSGHMWGPDGNEADTIAVLPDSSYAGVYQVVIDDCRANGAFDPATMGSVPNVGLMAQKAEEYG
;
A
#
# COMPACT_ATOMS: atom_id res chain seq x y z
N SER A 1 15.95 4.20 7.53
CA SER A 1 17.34 3.89 7.93
C SER A 1 18.33 4.82 7.21
N ASP A 2 19.64 4.62 7.42
CA ASP A 2 20.85 5.39 7.02
C ASP A 2 20.88 6.88 7.36
N LYS A 3 19.81 7.61 7.07
CA LYS A 3 19.64 9.04 7.37
C LYS A 3 18.75 9.31 8.58
N GLY A 4 18.25 8.26 9.24
CA GLY A 4 17.37 8.38 10.40
C GLY A 4 15.96 8.91 10.11
N ILE A 5 15.59 9.11 8.85
CA ILE A 5 14.27 9.58 8.43
C ILE A 5 13.24 8.45 8.62
N THR A 6 12.11 8.77 9.25
CA THR A 6 11.00 7.86 9.60
C THR A 6 9.71 8.29 8.91
N ASN A 7 8.65 7.45 8.97
CA ASN A 7 7.35 7.80 8.38
C ASN A 7 6.69 9.04 9.02
N LEU A 8 7.13 9.47 10.20
CA LEU A 8 6.60 10.64 10.91
C LEU A 8 7.40 11.92 10.63
N HIS A 9 8.45 11.86 9.80
CA HIS A 9 9.31 13.02 9.57
C HIS A 9 8.64 14.09 8.70
N VAL A 10 8.03 13.70 7.58
CA VAL A 10 7.36 14.63 6.66
C VAL A 10 6.03 14.02 6.20
N PRO A 11 4.91 14.76 6.25
CA PRO A 11 3.59 14.22 5.90
C PRO A 11 3.47 13.66 4.48
N SER A 12 4.28 14.17 3.54
CA SER A 12 4.27 13.76 2.13
C SER A 12 5.23 12.60 1.80
N ASP A 13 6.01 12.11 2.77
CA ASP A 13 7.01 11.06 2.50
C ASP A 13 6.35 9.68 2.29
N VAL A 14 5.20 9.44 2.93
CA VAL A 14 4.48 8.16 2.83
C VAL A 14 3.05 8.43 2.37
N ILE A 15 2.83 8.28 1.07
CA ILE A 15 1.53 8.47 0.42
C ILE A 15 0.88 7.10 0.22
N VAL A 16 -0.39 6.94 0.61
CA VAL A 16 -1.06 5.63 0.76
C VAL A 16 -1.14 4.83 -0.55
N ASP A 17 -1.43 5.49 -1.67
CA ASP A 17 -1.60 4.88 -2.99
C ASP A 17 -0.28 4.35 -3.58
N ALA A 18 0.85 4.96 -3.23
CA ALA A 18 2.18 4.50 -3.62
C ALA A 18 2.77 3.50 -2.62
N SER A 19 2.61 3.75 -1.31
CA SER A 19 3.27 2.99 -0.25
C SER A 19 2.64 1.63 0.01
N MET A 20 1.30 1.50 -0.06
CA MET A 20 0.63 0.24 0.21
C MET A 20 0.93 -0.84 -0.85
N PRO A 21 0.88 -0.55 -2.17
CA PRO A 21 1.29 -1.54 -3.18
C PRO A 21 2.77 -1.92 -3.07
N ALA A 22 3.65 -0.97 -2.71
CA ALA A 22 5.06 -1.26 -2.51
C ALA A 22 5.28 -2.24 -1.35
N MET A 23 4.60 -2.03 -0.22
CA MET A 23 4.64 -2.91 0.94
C MET A 23 4.10 -4.31 0.63
N ILE A 24 2.95 -4.40 -0.05
CA ILE A 24 2.35 -5.70 -0.43
C ILE A 24 3.27 -6.49 -1.36
N ARG A 25 3.89 -5.83 -2.34
CA ARG A 25 4.85 -6.46 -3.26
C ARG A 25 6.08 -6.98 -2.54
N THR A 26 6.54 -6.27 -1.52
CA THR A 26 7.69 -6.67 -0.68
C THR A 26 7.23 -7.57 0.47
N SER A 27 6.41 -8.58 0.16
CA SER A 27 5.95 -9.61 1.11
C SER A 27 5.20 -9.09 2.34
N GLY A 28 4.63 -7.89 2.28
CA GLY A 28 3.97 -7.27 3.42
C GLY A 28 4.92 -6.54 4.39
N HIS A 29 6.17 -6.31 3.98
CA HIS A 29 7.21 -5.74 4.83
C HIS A 29 7.48 -4.25 4.54
N MET A 30 7.96 -3.55 5.56
CA MET A 30 8.56 -2.22 5.44
C MET A 30 9.94 -2.19 6.09
N TRP A 31 10.70 -1.13 5.82
CA TRP A 31 12.07 -0.98 6.29
C TRP A 31 12.13 -0.49 7.74
N GLY A 32 12.77 -1.29 8.59
CA GLY A 32 13.04 -0.99 9.99
C GLY A 32 14.20 -0.01 10.21
N PRO A 33 14.43 0.41 11.47
CA PRO A 33 15.55 1.30 11.82
C PRO A 33 16.92 0.64 11.62
N ASP A 34 16.98 -0.69 11.68
CA ASP A 34 18.16 -1.52 11.41
C ASP A 34 18.45 -1.67 9.91
N GLY A 35 17.59 -1.14 9.04
CA GLY A 35 17.73 -1.25 7.60
C GLY A 35 17.34 -2.61 7.04
N ASN A 36 16.60 -3.42 7.79
CA ASN A 36 16.05 -4.69 7.31
C ASN A 36 14.54 -4.58 7.09
N GLU A 37 14.00 -5.53 6.32
CA GLU A 37 12.56 -5.69 6.14
C GLU A 37 11.91 -6.31 7.39
N ALA A 38 10.75 -5.79 7.79
CA ALA A 38 9.97 -6.31 8.89
C ALA A 38 8.46 -6.23 8.62
N ASP A 39 7.71 -7.16 9.21
CA ASP A 39 6.25 -7.10 9.25
C ASP A 39 5.76 -5.76 9.79
N THR A 40 4.70 -5.24 9.18
CA THR A 40 4.19 -3.90 9.50
C THR A 40 2.70 -3.92 9.79
N ILE A 41 2.30 -3.13 10.79
CA ILE A 41 0.89 -2.75 11.00
C ILE A 41 0.64 -1.47 10.20
N ALA A 42 0.04 -1.59 9.02
CA ALA A 42 -0.32 -0.45 8.18
C ALA A 42 -1.60 0.23 8.70
N VAL A 43 -1.43 1.34 9.41
CA VAL A 43 -2.57 2.08 9.99
C VAL A 43 -3.17 3.03 8.95
N LEU A 44 -4.35 2.68 8.44
CA LEU A 44 -5.21 3.55 7.61
C LEU A 44 -6.41 3.96 8.47
N PRO A 45 -6.46 5.21 8.97
CA PRO A 45 -7.49 5.62 9.95
C PRO A 45 -8.92 5.59 9.40
N ASP A 46 -9.09 5.96 8.12
CA ASP A 46 -10.40 5.94 7.47
C ASP A 46 -10.69 4.57 6.85
N SER A 47 -11.92 4.09 7.04
CA SER A 47 -12.34 2.75 6.62
C SER A 47 -12.84 2.67 5.17
N SER A 48 -13.07 3.79 4.48
CA SER A 48 -13.74 3.82 3.18
C SER A 48 -12.96 3.02 2.12
N TYR A 49 -11.63 3.11 2.16
CA TYR A 49 -10.73 2.44 1.20
C TYR A 49 -9.77 1.44 1.84
N ALA A 50 -9.63 1.43 3.18
CA ALA A 50 -8.68 0.56 3.88
C ALA A 50 -8.95 -0.94 3.65
N GLY A 51 -10.22 -1.32 3.51
CA GLY A 51 -10.62 -2.72 3.28
C GLY A 51 -10.04 -3.33 2.00
N VAL A 52 -9.80 -2.51 0.96
CA VAL A 52 -9.23 -2.99 -0.32
C VAL A 52 -7.83 -3.58 -0.09
N TYR A 53 -7.00 -2.90 0.69
CA TYR A 53 -5.65 -3.38 0.99
C TYR A 53 -5.65 -4.62 1.88
N GLN A 54 -6.53 -4.66 2.88
CA GLN A 54 -6.63 -5.81 3.78
C GLN A 54 -6.98 -7.10 3.02
N VAL A 55 -7.92 -7.02 2.08
CA VAL A 55 -8.31 -8.16 1.23
C VAL A 55 -7.13 -8.68 0.40
N VAL A 56 -6.32 -7.79 -0.20
CA VAL A 56 -5.15 -8.19 -0.98
C VAL A 56 -4.07 -8.81 -0.10
N ILE A 57 -3.83 -8.28 1.10
CA ILE A 57 -2.87 -8.84 2.05
C ILE A 57 -3.27 -10.27 2.44
N ASP A 58 -4.55 -10.48 2.77
CA ASP A 58 -5.04 -11.79 3.17
C ASP A 58 -5.02 -12.81 2.03
N ASP A 59 -5.30 -12.36 0.79
CA ASP A 59 -5.15 -13.19 -0.41
C ASP A 59 -3.69 -13.62 -0.63
N CYS A 60 -2.73 -12.69 -0.56
CA CYS A 60 -1.31 -13.02 -0.70
C CYS A 60 -0.81 -13.93 0.43
N ARG A 61 -1.35 -13.82 1.64
CA ARG A 61 -1.03 -14.76 2.74
C ARG A 61 -1.57 -16.17 2.49
N ALA A 62 -2.75 -16.28 1.91
CA ALA A 62 -3.39 -17.56 1.63
C ALA A 62 -2.82 -18.26 0.38
N ASN A 63 -2.53 -17.48 -0.68
CA ASN A 63 -2.24 -17.99 -2.02
C ASN A 63 -0.79 -17.72 -2.48
N GLY A 64 -0.01 -16.96 -1.71
CA GLY A 64 1.33 -16.53 -2.09
C GLY A 64 1.34 -15.26 -2.95
N ALA A 65 2.54 -14.85 -3.37
CA ALA A 65 2.70 -13.67 -4.22
C ALA A 65 2.10 -13.90 -5.63
N PHE A 66 1.60 -12.82 -6.24
CA PHE A 66 1.14 -12.86 -7.63
C PHE A 66 2.27 -13.24 -8.59
N ASP A 67 1.95 -14.06 -9.60
CA ASP A 67 2.85 -14.38 -10.71
C ASP A 67 2.58 -13.45 -11.90
N PRO A 68 3.50 -12.52 -12.22
CA PRO A 68 3.33 -11.60 -13.34
C PRO A 68 3.26 -12.28 -14.72
N ALA A 69 3.76 -13.50 -14.86
CA ALA A 69 3.75 -14.22 -16.13
C ALA A 69 2.37 -14.80 -16.47
N THR A 70 1.52 -15.04 -15.45
CA THR A 70 0.23 -15.71 -15.62
C THR A 70 -0.96 -14.87 -15.15
N MET A 71 -0.73 -13.79 -14.39
CA MET A 71 -1.82 -12.95 -13.89
C MET A 71 -2.58 -12.24 -15.00
N GLY A 72 -3.88 -12.02 -14.78
CA GLY A 72 -4.72 -11.19 -15.64
C GLY A 72 -4.42 -9.69 -15.46
N SER A 73 -5.21 -8.84 -16.12
CA SER A 73 -5.16 -7.38 -15.99
C SER A 73 -6.45 -6.82 -15.39
N VAL A 74 -6.32 -5.76 -14.59
CA VAL A 74 -7.45 -5.05 -13.98
C VAL A 74 -7.45 -3.60 -14.49
N PRO A 75 -8.25 -3.26 -15.51
CA PRO A 75 -8.43 -1.88 -15.95
C PRO A 75 -9.35 -1.10 -14.99
N ASN A 76 -9.27 0.23 -14.99
CA ASN A 76 -10.14 1.11 -14.21
C ASN A 76 -10.88 2.12 -15.11
N VAL A 77 -12.16 2.34 -14.84
CA VAL A 77 -12.96 3.45 -15.40
C VAL A 77 -13.43 4.30 -14.22
N GLY A 78 -12.68 5.38 -13.95
CA GLY A 78 -12.92 6.23 -12.78
C GLY A 78 -13.91 7.36 -13.04
N LEU A 79 -14.81 7.61 -12.09
CA LEU A 79 -15.64 8.81 -12.05
C LEU A 79 -14.78 9.98 -11.53
N MET A 80 -14.54 11.00 -12.37
CA MET A 80 -13.64 12.12 -12.02
C MET A 80 -14.10 13.50 -12.52
N ALA A 81 -15.24 13.56 -13.23
CA ALA A 81 -15.70 14.79 -13.87
C ALA A 81 -16.12 15.83 -12.82
N GLN A 82 -15.86 17.11 -13.11
CA GLN A 82 -16.30 18.27 -12.30
C GLN A 82 -15.83 18.25 -10.83
N LYS A 83 -14.62 17.73 -10.55
CA LYS A 83 -14.14 17.53 -9.17
C LYS A 83 -15.11 16.67 -8.34
N ALA A 84 -15.36 15.47 -8.86
CA ALA A 84 -16.25 14.51 -8.20
C ALA A 84 -15.70 14.10 -6.83
N GLU A 85 -16.62 13.90 -5.89
CA GLU A 85 -16.39 13.26 -4.58
C GLU A 85 -15.36 14.01 -3.71
N GLU A 86 -14.38 13.33 -3.12
CA GLU A 86 -13.41 13.90 -2.18
C GLU A 86 -12.40 14.85 -2.84
N TYR A 87 -12.43 14.96 -4.18
CA TYR A 87 -11.57 15.85 -4.97
C TYR A 87 -12.17 17.25 -5.21
N GLY A 88 -13.32 17.56 -4.59
CA GLY A 88 -14.06 18.85 -4.63
C GLY A 88 -13.33 20.07 -4.08
#